data_AF-A0A9Q8P8A3-F1
#
_entry.id   AF-A0A9Q8P8A3-F1
#
_cell.length_a   1.000
_cell.length_b   1.000
_cell.length_c   1.000
_cell.angle_alpha   90.00
_cell.angle_beta   90.00
_cell.angle_gamma   90.00
#
_symmetry.space_group_name_H-M   'P 1'
#
loop_
_entity.id
_entity.type
_entity.pdbx_description
1 polymer ?
#
loop_
_entity_poly.entity_id
_entity_poly.type
_entity_poly.pdbx_seq_one_letter_code
_entity_poly.pdbx_strand_id
1 'polypeptide(L)'
;MAKHLARYDNAEVLLDHEVVSIGQDEKEAWLDVQTPDGEKQISATYIIGYDGGGSKIRKELLGCDSFPGMTWSNQIVATNVYYPRFRKSFWVKTIG
;
A
#
# COMPACT_ATOMS: atom_id res chain seq x y z
N MET A 1 9.03 0.29 10.02
CA MET A 1 8.22 1.47 9.68
C MET A 1 7.47 2.01 10.90
N ALA A 2 6.48 1.29 11.45
CA ALA A 2 5.70 1.75 12.61
C ALA A 2 6.56 2.19 13.83
N LYS A 3 7.58 1.40 14.21
CA LYS A 3 8.52 1.76 15.28
C LYS A 3 9.36 3.03 15.03
N HIS A 4 9.53 3.42 13.76
CA HIS A 4 10.25 4.63 13.39
C HIS A 4 9.31 5.84 13.39
N LEU A 5 8.09 5.67 12.86
CA LEU A 5 7.03 6.68 12.88
C LEU A 5 6.61 7.05 14.31
N ALA A 6 6.60 6.09 15.23
CA ALA A 6 6.28 6.32 16.65
C ALA A 6 7.23 7.28 17.40
N ARG A 7 8.29 7.78 16.75
CA ARG A 7 9.21 8.78 17.30
C ARG A 7 8.77 10.22 17.01
N TYR A 8 7.71 10.39 16.23
CA TYR A 8 7.21 11.69 15.77
C TYR A 8 5.82 11.91 16.34
N ASP A 9 5.66 12.92 17.19
CA ASP A 9 4.39 13.23 17.87
C ASP A 9 3.29 13.72 16.89
N ASN A 10 3.68 14.12 15.69
CA ASN A 10 2.80 14.58 14.62
C ASN A 10 2.46 13.50 13.59
N ALA A 11 2.70 12.23 13.90
CA ALA A 11 2.39 11.09 13.04
C ALA A 11 1.52 10.08 13.78
N GLU A 12 0.43 9.67 13.14
CA GLU A 12 -0.50 8.68 13.68
C GLU A 12 -0.62 7.49 12.71
N VAL A 13 -0.74 6.28 13.27
CA VAL A 13 -0.98 5.05 12.50
C VAL A 13 -2.32 4.47 12.95
N LEU A 14 -3.31 4.60 12.07
CA LEU A 14 -4.65 4.04 12.27
C LEU A 14 -4.74 2.68 11.58
N LEU A 15 -4.66 1.60 12.36
CA LEU A 15 -4.92 0.24 11.89
C LEU A 15 -6.42 -0.06 11.92
N ASP A 16 -6.87 -1.06 11.16
CA ASP A 16 -8.29 -1.42 11.03
C ASP A 16 -9.17 -0.26 10.50
N HIS A 17 -8.58 0.59 9.66
CA HIS A 17 -9.22 1.71 9.00
C HIS A 17 -9.17 1.47 7.48
N GLU A 18 -10.24 0.89 6.94
CA GLU A 18 -10.35 0.62 5.51
C GLU A 18 -10.95 1.84 4.80
N VAL A 19 -10.19 2.43 3.88
CA VAL A 19 -10.72 3.47 2.99
C VAL A 19 -11.74 2.85 2.06
N VAL A 20 -12.98 3.35 2.08
CA VAL A 20 -14.07 2.86 1.23
C VAL A 20 -14.42 3.82 0.10
N SER A 21 -14.21 5.13 0.30
CA SER A 21 -14.42 6.19 -0.69
C SER A 21 -13.37 7.31 -0.54
N ILE A 22 -13.26 8.17 -1.55
CA ILE A 22 -12.50 9.43 -1.50
C ILE A 22 -13.28 10.55 -2.19
N GLY A 23 -13.23 11.75 -1.62
CA GLY A 23 -13.79 12.96 -2.23
C GLY A 23 -12.88 14.16 -2.03
N GLN A 24 -13.17 15.25 -2.75
CA GLN A 24 -12.50 16.52 -2.58
C GLN A 24 -13.39 17.67 -3.08
N ASP A 25 -13.11 18.87 -2.58
CA ASP A 25 -13.65 20.12 -3.07
C ASP A 25 -12.53 21.16 -3.29
N GLU A 26 -12.88 22.43 -3.41
CA GLU A 26 -11.90 23.52 -3.61
C GLU A 26 -11.02 23.79 -2.37
N LYS A 27 -11.35 23.24 -1.20
CA LYS A 27 -10.71 23.54 0.09
C LYS A 27 -9.95 22.37 0.67
N GLU A 28 -10.49 21.15 0.57
CA GLU A 28 -9.90 19.97 1.18
C GLU A 28 -10.29 18.66 0.46
N ALA A 29 -9.64 17.58 0.86
CA ALA A 29 -9.98 16.23 0.45
C ALA A 29 -10.35 15.40 1.68
N TRP A 30 -11.19 14.38 1.49
CA TRP A 30 -11.63 13.50 2.57
C TRP A 30 -11.68 12.04 2.15
N LEU A 31 -11.56 11.17 3.14
CA LEU A 31 -11.75 9.72 3.03
C LEU A 31 -12.96 9.32 3.85
N ASP A 32 -13.85 8.53 3.26
CA ASP A 32 -14.78 7.73 4.05
C ASP A 32 -14.09 6.41 4.40
N VAL A 33 -14.10 6.07 5.68
CA VAL A 33 -13.31 4.99 6.27
C VAL A 33 -14.19 4.08 7.10
N GLN A 34 -14.21 2.80 6.77
CA GLN A 34 -14.83 1.78 7.60
C GLN A 34 -13.89 1.42 8.76
N THR A 35 -14.41 1.48 9.98
CA THR A 35 -13.71 1.11 11.21
C THR A 35 -14.53 0.10 12.01
N PRO A 36 -13.95 -0.54 13.06
CA PRO A 36 -14.70 -1.42 13.96
C PRO A 36 -15.88 -0.72 14.67
N ASP A 37 -15.81 0.60 14.84
CA ASP A 37 -16.88 1.38 15.50
C ASP A 37 -17.92 1.92 14.52
N GLY A 38 -17.78 1.62 13.22
CA GLY A 38 -18.59 2.17 12.14
C GLY A 38 -17.79 3.04 11.17
N GLU A 39 -18.53 3.67 10.27
CA GLU A 39 -17.97 4.54 9.24
C GLU A 39 -17.59 5.91 9.82
N LYS A 40 -16.41 6.41 9.43
CA LYS A 40 -15.88 7.70 9.86
C LYS A 40 -15.34 8.45 8.63
N GLN A 41 -15.44 9.78 8.65
CA GLN A 41 -14.81 10.61 7.64
C GLN A 41 -13.54 11.27 8.20
N ILE A 42 -12.47 11.26 7.40
CA ILE A 42 -11.19 11.88 7.74
C ILE A 42 -10.82 12.88 6.64
N SER A 43 -10.67 14.15 7.00
CA SER A 43 -10.30 15.23 6.06
C SER A 43 -8.85 15.66 6.19
N ALA A 44 -8.25 16.10 5.09
CA ALA A 44 -6.90 16.64 5.03
C ALA A 44 -6.72 17.58 3.84
N THR A 45 -5.73 18.47 3.91
CA THR A 45 -5.33 19.31 2.77
C THR A 45 -4.80 18.48 1.59
N TYR A 46 -4.18 17.34 1.89
CA TYR A 46 -3.68 16.40 0.87
C TYR A 46 -3.89 14.96 1.33
N ILE A 47 -4.25 14.10 0.37
CA ILE A 47 -4.32 12.65 0.53
C ILE A 47 -3.35 12.01 -0.46
N ILE A 48 -2.55 11.05 0.02
CA ILE A 48 -1.59 10.30 -0.82
C ILE A 48 -2.03 8.84 -0.88
N GLY A 49 -2.39 8.36 -2.08
CA GLY A 49 -2.77 6.97 -2.30
C GLY A 49 -1.58 6.02 -2.35
N TYR A 50 -1.30 5.34 -1.24
CA TYR A 50 -0.25 4.30 -1.13
C TYR A 50 -0.86 2.93 -0.78
N ASP A 51 -1.93 2.55 -1.46
CA ASP A 51 -2.78 1.36 -1.22
C ASP A 51 -2.51 0.21 -2.21
N GLY A 52 -1.34 0.21 -2.86
CA GLY A 52 -0.83 -0.91 -3.64
C GLY A 52 -1.44 -1.09 -5.05
N GLY A 53 -1.15 -2.23 -5.69
CA GLY A 53 -1.54 -2.47 -7.10
C GLY A 53 -3.06 -2.45 -7.33
N GLY A 54 -3.83 -2.90 -6.33
CA GLY A 54 -5.29 -2.90 -6.33
C GLY A 54 -5.94 -1.55 -6.03
N SER A 55 -5.13 -0.48 -5.87
CA SER A 55 -5.52 0.85 -5.36
C SER A 55 -6.96 1.24 -5.63
N LYS A 56 -7.70 1.46 -4.55
CA LYS A 56 -9.05 2.03 -4.58
C LYS A 56 -8.96 3.53 -4.84
N ILE A 57 -8.03 4.23 -4.20
CA ILE A 57 -7.86 5.68 -4.34
C ILE A 57 -7.66 6.05 -5.82
N ARG A 58 -6.79 5.33 -6.53
CA ARG A 58 -6.58 5.54 -7.97
C ARG A 58 -7.87 5.37 -8.78
N LYS A 59 -8.63 4.32 -8.50
CA LYS A 59 -9.85 3.97 -9.26
C LYS A 59 -10.98 4.97 -9.04
N GLU A 60 -11.17 5.43 -7.81
CA GLU A 60 -12.19 6.45 -7.49
C GLU A 60 -11.86 7.80 -8.13
N LEU A 61 -10.58 8.21 -8.10
CA LEU A 61 -10.17 9.51 -8.65
C LEU A 61 -10.11 9.53 -10.18
N LEU A 62 -9.66 8.44 -10.81
CA LEU A 62 -9.28 8.43 -12.23
C LEU A 62 -10.12 7.45 -13.07
N GLY A 63 -10.96 6.63 -12.45
CA GLY A 63 -11.72 5.56 -13.09
C GLY A 63 -11.02 4.19 -13.07
N CYS A 64 -11.79 3.12 -13.27
CA CYS A 64 -11.27 1.75 -13.21
C CYS A 64 -10.24 1.43 -14.32
N ASP A 65 -10.39 2.06 -15.49
CA ASP A 65 -9.52 1.84 -16.65
C ASP A 65 -8.32 2.81 -16.70
N SER A 66 -8.10 3.58 -15.63
CA SER A 66 -7.07 4.63 -15.57
C SER A 66 -5.64 4.10 -15.52
N PHE A 67 -5.46 2.78 -15.49
CA PHE A 67 -4.17 2.11 -15.37
C PHE A 67 -3.95 1.16 -16.56
N PRO A 68 -3.66 1.72 -17.76
CA PRO A 68 -3.47 0.92 -18.95
C PRO A 68 -2.23 0.05 -18.84
N GLY A 69 -2.33 -1.16 -19.40
CA GLY A 69 -1.24 -2.12 -19.38
C GLY A 69 -1.72 -3.50 -19.79
N MET A 70 -0.94 -4.51 -19.42
CA MET A 70 -1.29 -5.92 -19.64
C MET A 70 -1.14 -6.71 -18.34
N THR A 71 -1.93 -7.77 -18.22
CA THR A 71 -1.70 -8.81 -17.21
C THR A 71 -0.96 -9.96 -17.89
N TRP A 72 0.12 -10.43 -17.26
CA TRP A 72 0.84 -11.61 -17.73
C TRP A 72 -0.07 -12.84 -17.64
N SER A 73 -0.06 -13.71 -18.64
CA SER A 73 -0.83 -14.97 -18.63
C SER A 73 -0.25 -15.99 -17.64
N ASN A 74 1.02 -15.85 -17.27
CA ASN A 74 1.70 -16.71 -16.31
C ASN A 74 1.50 -16.20 -14.87
N GLN A 75 1.22 -17.13 -13.95
CA GLN A 75 1.23 -16.84 -12.53
C GLN A 75 2.66 -16.92 -11.98
N ILE A 76 3.08 -15.88 -11.25
CA ILE A 76 4.33 -15.88 -10.50
C ILE A 76 4.05 -16.42 -9.10
N VAL A 77 4.85 -17.40 -8.65
CA VAL A 77 4.73 -17.97 -7.29
C VAL A 77 5.86 -17.40 -6.43
N ALA A 78 5.51 -16.59 -5.43
CA ALA A 78 6.44 -16.10 -4.43
C ALA A 78 6.42 -17.04 -3.21
N THR A 79 7.58 -17.61 -2.85
CA THR A 79 7.72 -18.47 -1.67
C THR A 79 8.87 -17.99 -0.78
N ASN A 80 8.61 -17.90 0.52
CA ASN A 80 9.66 -17.72 1.51
C ASN A 80 10.19 -19.11 1.89
N VAL A 81 11.39 -19.46 1.41
CA VAL A 81 11.98 -20.78 1.64
C VAL A 81 13.17 -20.67 2.60
N TYR A 82 13.11 -21.40 3.71
CA TYR A 82 14.30 -21.69 4.51
C TYR A 82 14.87 -23.04 4.09
N TYR A 83 16.00 -23.04 3.39
CA TYR A 83 16.70 -24.26 2.98
C TYR A 83 18.19 -24.19 3.34
N PRO A 84 18.64 -24.93 4.37
CA PRO A 84 19.99 -24.84 4.91
C PRO A 84 21.15 -25.03 3.91
N ARG A 85 20.89 -25.72 2.79
CA ARG A 85 21.91 -26.03 1.76
C ARG A 85 22.20 -24.89 0.78
N PHE A 86 21.40 -23.83 0.69
CA PHE A 86 21.69 -22.69 -0.21
C PHE A 86 22.97 -21.93 0.18
N ARG A 87 23.32 -21.92 1.47
CA ARG A 87 24.48 -21.17 1.97
C ARG A 87 25.83 -21.70 1.46
N LYS A 88 25.88 -22.94 0.92
CA LYS A 88 27.11 -23.58 0.42
C LYS A 88 27.33 -23.48 -1.10
N SER A 89 26.35 -23.02 -1.90
CA SER A 89 26.36 -23.34 -3.33
C SER A 89 26.29 -22.16 -4.30
N PHE A 90 26.22 -20.89 -3.86
CA PHE A 90 25.98 -19.78 -4.81
C PHE A 90 26.82 -18.51 -4.66
N TRP A 91 27.89 -18.50 -3.87
CA TRP A 91 28.87 -17.41 -3.90
C TRP A 91 30.30 -17.94 -3.83
N VAL A 92 30.81 -18.41 -4.97
CA VAL A 92 32.26 -18.44 -5.21
C VAL A 92 32.51 -17.62 -6.47
N LYS A 93 32.77 -16.32 -6.27
CA LYS A 93 33.41 -15.50 -7.29
C LYS A 93 34.90 -15.67 -7.09
N THR A 94 35.52 -16.64 -7.78
CA THR A 94 36.97 -16.62 -7.96
C THR A 94 37.26 -15.66 -9.10
N ILE A 95 37.77 -14.48 -8.76
CA ILE A 95 38.56 -13.67 -9.69
C ILE A 95 40.00 -13.93 -9.27
N GLY A 96 40.77 -14.49 -10.20
CA GLY A 96 42.22 -14.70 -10.05
C GLY A 96 43.00 -13.40 -10.11
#